data_AF-A0A9E1Q703-F1
#
_entry.id   AF-A0A9E1Q703-F1
#
_cell.length_a   1.000
_cell.length_b   1.000
_cell.length_c   1.000
_cell.angle_alpha   90.00
_cell.angle_beta   90.00
_cell.angle_gamma   90.00
#
_symmetry.space_group_name_H-M   'P 1'
#
loop_
_entity.id
_entity.type
_entity.pdbx_description
1 polymer ?
#
loop_
_entity_poly.entity_id
_entity_poly.type
_entity_poly.pdbx_seq_one_letter_code
_entity_poly.pdbx_strand_id
1 'polypeptide(L)' 'MFKIDVHTHIIPRHMPKWTDKFGYGKFIHLEDSNREGFARMMQGDKFFREIESNCWDEKIRMD' A
#
# COMPACT_ATOMS: atom_id res chain seq x y z
N MET A 1 26.43 -12.89 11.55
CA MET A 1 26.71 -11.45 11.36
C MET A 1 25.39 -10.71 11.40
N PHE A 2 25.21 -9.76 12.31
CA PHE A 2 23.99 -8.97 12.39
C PHE A 2 23.93 -8.00 11.20
N LYS A 3 22.81 -8.01 10.46
CA LYS A 3 22.56 -7.12 9.33
C LYS A 3 21.36 -6.26 9.65
N ILE A 4 21.45 -4.95 9.37
CA ILE A 4 20.37 -3.99 9.57
C ILE A 4 20.08 -3.37 8.20
N ASP A 5 18.82 -3.45 7.77
CA ASP A 5 18.30 -2.65 6.65
C ASP A 5 17.64 -1.39 7.23
N VAL A 6 18.13 -0.22 6.82
CA VAL A 6 17.65 1.09 7.29
C VAL A 6 16.75 1.79 6.27
N HIS A 7 16.56 1.23 5.07
CA HIS A 7 15.73 1.83 4.03
C HIS A 7 14.69 0.83 3.52
N THR A 8 13.56 0.81 4.21
CA THR A 8 12.40 0.02 3.80
C THR A 8 11.11 0.82 4.03
N HIS A 9 10.07 0.45 3.29
CA HIS A 9 8.76 1.09 3.34
C HIS A 9 7.68 0.03 3.50
N ILE A 10 6.67 0.33 4.33
CA ILE A 10 5.42 -0.42 4.44
C ILE A 10 4.26 0.59 4.40
N ILE A 11 3.16 0.23 3.77
CA ILE A 11 1.95 1.06 3.72
C ILE A 11 0.79 0.33 4.43
N PRO A 12 -0.04 1.02 5.23
CA PRO A 12 -1.18 0.37 5.86
C PRO A 12 -2.15 -0.21 4.83
N ARG A 13 -2.65 -1.43 5.09
CA ARG A 13 -3.63 -2.08 4.20
C ARG A 13 -4.94 -1.31 4.08
N HIS A 14 -5.38 -0.74 5.19
CA HIS A 14 -6.60 0.05 5.31
C HIS A 14 -6.23 1.45 5.78
N MET A 15 -6.55 2.45 4.97
CA MET A 15 -6.34 3.85 5.28
C MET A 15 -7.49 4.67 4.70
N PRO A 16 -7.89 5.79 5.33
CA PRO A 16 -8.93 6.65 4.81
C PRO A 16 -8.64 7.08 3.38
N LYS A 17 -9.68 7.20 2.55
CA LYS A 17 -9.58 7.87 1.25
C LYS A 17 -9.39 9.37 1.50
N TRP A 18 -8.14 9.77 1.69
CA TRP A 18 -7.77 11.16 2.03
C TRP A 18 -8.21 12.15 0.95
N THR A 19 -8.22 11.71 -0.31
CA THR A 19 -8.76 12.49 -1.44
C THR A 19 -10.22 12.88 -1.17
N ASP A 20 -11.06 11.93 -0.74
CA ASP A 20 -12.47 12.18 -0.41
C ASP A 20 -12.60 13.03 0.84
N LYS A 21 -11.78 12.76 1.86
CA LYS A 21 -11.83 13.46 3.15
C LYS A 21 -11.49 14.95 3.02
N PHE A 22 -10.46 15.29 2.24
CA PHE A 22 -9.97 16.65 2.13
C PHE A 22 -10.52 17.39 0.90
N GLY A 23 -11.11 16.68 -0.06
CA GLY A 23 -11.70 17.28 -1.26
C GLY A 23 -10.67 17.84 -2.25
N TYR A 24 -9.38 17.57 -2.03
CA TYR A 24 -8.29 17.93 -2.94
C TYR A 24 -7.17 16.89 -2.92
N GLY A 25 -6.23 17.04 -3.85
CA GLY A 25 -5.08 16.14 -3.96
C GLY A 25 -5.41 14.84 -4.68
N LYS A 26 -4.38 14.01 -4.86
CA LYS A 26 -4.49 12.65 -5.40
C LYS A 26 -3.69 11.73 -4.49
N PHE A 27 -4.21 11.51 -3.30
CA PHE A 27 -3.54 10.71 -2.30
C PHE A 27 -3.59 9.23 -2.67
N ILE A 28 -2.59 8.49 -2.21
CA ILE A 28 -2.58 7.04 -2.38
C ILE A 28 -3.61 6.41 -1.45
N HIS A 29 -4.26 5.34 -1.90
CA HIS A 29 -4.96 4.36 -1.07
C HIS A 29 -4.90 2.98 -1.73
N LEU A 30 -5.20 1.93 -0.97
CA LEU A 30 -5.22 0.56 -1.47
C LEU A 30 -6.65 0.07 -1.62
N GLU A 31 -6.95 -0.53 -2.77
CA GLU A 31 -8.19 -1.24 -3.09
C GLU A 31 -7.90 -2.72 -3.32
N ASP A 32 -8.93 -3.56 -3.24
CA ASP A 32 -8.80 -4.99 -3.46
C ASP A 32 -8.40 -5.27 -4.92
N SER A 33 -7.48 -6.23 -5.10
CA SER A 33 -7.24 -6.83 -6.41
C SER A 33 -8.11 -8.08 -6.58
N ASN A 34 -8.36 -8.45 -7.84
CA ASN A 34 -8.95 -9.75 -8.19
C ASN A 34 -7.95 -10.91 -8.02
N ARG A 35 -6.67 -10.60 -7.75
CA ARG A 35 -5.61 -11.57 -7.53
C ARG A 35 -5.30 -11.66 -6.03
N GLU A 36 -5.36 -12.87 -5.50
CA GLU A 36 -5.06 -13.14 -4.09
C GLU A 36 -3.62 -12.74 -3.75
N GLY A 37 -3.44 -12.07 -2.61
CA GLY A 37 -2.14 -11.53 -2.18
C GLY A 37 -1.74 -10.21 -2.84
N PHE A 38 -2.59 -9.62 -3.68
CA PHE A 38 -2.33 -8.36 -4.37
C PHE A 38 -3.35 -7.29 -3.99
N ALA A 39 -2.91 -6.03 -4.05
CA ALA A 39 -3.77 -4.86 -3.86
C ALA A 39 -3.53 -3.85 -4.98
N ARG A 40 -4.59 -3.16 -5.40
CA ARG A 40 -4.51 -2.07 -6.35
C ARG A 40 -4.15 -0.79 -5.60
N MET A 41 -2.98 -0.24 -5.91
CA MET A 41 -2.60 1.09 -5.45
C MET A 41 -3.24 2.13 -6.35
N MET A 42 -4.11 2.94 -5.76
CA MET A 42 -4.86 3.99 -6.43
C MET A 42 -4.28 5.35 -6.03
N GLN A 43 -4.31 6.32 -6.95
CA GLN A 43 -3.91 7.70 -6.71
C GLN A 43 -5.10 8.63 -6.97
N GLY A 44 -5.83 8.99 -5.92
CA GLY A 44 -7.23 9.41 -6.07
C GLY A 44 -8.01 8.30 -6.77
N ASP A 45 -8.80 8.63 -7.78
CA ASP A 45 -9.60 7.64 -8.52
C ASP A 45 -8.84 6.91 -9.64
N LYS A 46 -7.56 7.24 -9.84
CA LYS A 46 -6.76 6.65 -10.93
C LYS A 46 -5.99 5.44 -10.44
N PHE A 47 -6.06 4.34 -11.18
CA PHE A 47 -5.16 3.22 -10.99
C PHE A 47 -3.71 3.67 -11.22
N PHE A 48 -2.84 3.39 -10.26
CA PHE A 48 -1.41 3.68 -10.37
C PHE A 48 -0.62 2.42 -10.67
N ARG A 49 -0.71 1.40 -9.80
CA ARG A 49 -0.07 0.10 -9.98
C ARG A 49 -0.71 -0.97 -9.09
N GLU A 50 -0.38 -2.23 -9.33
CA GLU A 50 -0.65 -3.32 -8.41
C GLU A 50 0.59 -3.59 -7.54
N ILE A 51 0.37 -3.96 -6.27
CA ILE A 51 1.44 -4.31 -5.33
C ILE A 51 1.14 -5.63 -4.62
N GLU A 52 2.20 -6.30 -4.18
CA GLU A 52 2.18 -7.55 -3.42
C GLU A 52 2.01 -7.31 -1.92
N SER A 53 1.51 -8.32 -1.21
CA SER A 53 1.24 -8.25 0.23
C SER A 53 2.45 -7.91 1.09
N ASN A 54 3.67 -8.18 0.62
CA ASN A 54 4.90 -7.75 1.30
C ASN A 54 5.02 -6.21 1.49
N CYS A 55 4.20 -5.43 0.79
CA CYS A 55 4.17 -3.98 0.91
C CYS A 55 3.25 -3.48 2.04
N TRP A 56 2.37 -4.31 2.62
CA TRP A 56 1.46 -3.94 3.71
C TRP A 56 1.31 -4.96 4.84
N ASP A 57 1.68 -6.22 4.61
CA ASP A 57 1.62 -7.31 5.59
C ASP A 57 2.97 -7.43 6.29
N GLU A 58 2.98 -7.08 7.58
CA GLU A 58 4.20 -7.08 8.39
C GLU A 58 4.76 -8.48 8.63
N LYS A 59 3.93 -9.53 8.61
CA LYS A 59 4.40 -10.90 8.82
C LYS A 59 5.17 -11.38 7.61
N ILE A 60 4.59 -11.19 6.42
CA ILE A 60 5.24 -11.54 5.15
C ILE A 60 6.55 -10.78 4.93
N ARG A 61 6.65 -9.53 5.44
CA ARG A 61 7.90 -8.75 5.34
C ARG A 61 9.00 -9.24 6.29
N MET A 62 8.63 -9.89 7.40
CA MET A 62 9.54 -10.37 8.43
C MET A 62 9.99 -11.82 8.23
N ASP A 63 9.29 -12.57 7.37
CA ASP A 63 9.65 -13.94 6.94
C ASP A 63 10.92 -13.95 6.04
#